data_AF-A0A921B0G1-F1
#
_entry.id   AF-A0A921B0G1-F1
#
_cell.length_a   1.000
_cell.length_b   1.000
_cell.length_c   1.000
_cell.angle_alpha   90.00
_cell.angle_beta   90.00
_cell.angle_gamma   90.00
#
_symmetry.space_group_name_H-M   'P 1'
#
loop_
_entity.id
_entity.type
_entity.pdbx_description
1 polymer ?
#
loop_
_entity_poly.entity_id
_entity_poly.type
_entity_poly.pdbx_seq_one_letter_code
_entity_poly.pdbx_strand_id
1 'polypeptide(L)'
;MKHIIRRIIPIVLLLGGTLTGCNNPANNETHYVRLSDAACTFRHTDNTPFTIEVITSPDNWEARSSGSWLQAERQGTALVLTPEENLTGAERSTEVTVTAGQATARIQVTQLGDTTLPIIYRKLDDLHSSAISPDGNIVGGYYSTADDESYSKMTVVFIDLRTGERTEFGPYPESLILPTSVSCVTSQGLMYVVNGQGDMFAFDMHERNYFIPEVAGYATIQVNSSSADGTKWVGRATGKGETMYVPLISENGIVRELPMTELNYRNEPHNMGIIARGISANGSIAYGTIWDNLDFGMVYWDKEGNVHYVGEDVRTVTTVQRSDGYGGTYDYNIVNGMISWAGTYQASPSGKYIAGTYREESISENGETINESYWPAFFNTETKKTHVFSEFGDGCGMTATDDGIGFIGTPSVFTTAGAVVNIETGEHLGSIQEWVMDRYGLYLPAAGFVQYVIPTGEPGSEFILWGISPDSTVSEPNWYVAPNPAK
;
A
#
# COMPACT_ATOMS: atom_id res chain seq x y z
N MET A 1 -13.47 -16.16 12.59
CA MET A 1 -12.46 -16.02 13.68
C MET A 1 -12.45 -14.57 14.14
N LYS A 2 -12.19 -14.33 15.43
CA LYS A 2 -12.36 -13.06 16.14
C LYS A 2 -11.38 -11.99 15.61
N HIS A 3 -11.87 -10.83 15.18
CA HIS A 3 -11.02 -9.70 14.79
C HIS A 3 -11.12 -8.60 15.83
N ILE A 4 -10.28 -8.72 16.84
CA ILE A 4 -10.02 -7.71 17.85
C ILE A 4 -8.62 -7.16 17.51
N ILE A 5 -8.52 -5.87 17.19
CA ILE A 5 -7.28 -5.22 16.79
C ILE A 5 -6.60 -4.64 18.03
N ARG A 6 -5.43 -5.15 18.38
CA ARG A 6 -4.61 -4.67 19.52
C ARG A 6 -3.56 -3.63 19.05
N ARG A 7 -3.35 -2.53 19.79
CA ARG A 7 -2.36 -1.45 19.59
C ARG A 7 -1.58 -1.14 20.88
N ILE A 8 -0.41 -1.76 21.05
CA ILE A 8 0.47 -1.46 22.20
C ILE A 8 1.20 -0.10 21.99
N ILE A 9 1.40 0.67 23.09
CA ILE A 9 2.39 1.77 23.38
C ILE A 9 1.88 3.23 23.10
N PRO A 10 2.02 4.27 24.00
CA PRO A 10 3.19 4.69 24.80
C PRO A 10 2.97 5.05 26.29
N ILE A 11 4.11 5.33 26.96
CA ILE A 11 4.31 5.55 28.40
C ILE A 11 4.08 7.03 28.75
N VAL A 12 3.23 7.33 29.74
CA VAL A 12 3.17 8.65 30.39
C VAL A 12 3.94 8.59 31.71
N LEU A 13 5.06 9.32 31.78
CA LEU A 13 5.85 9.53 32.99
C LEU A 13 5.60 10.95 33.51
N LEU A 14 4.96 11.08 34.68
CA LEU A 14 4.86 12.34 35.41
C LEU A 14 5.92 12.38 36.52
N LEU A 15 6.98 13.15 36.31
CA LEU A 15 7.91 13.56 37.37
C LEU A 15 7.38 14.85 38.01
N GLY A 16 6.71 14.74 39.16
CA GLY A 16 6.37 15.89 40.00
C GLY A 16 7.61 16.41 40.73
N GLY A 17 8.15 17.55 40.30
CA GLY A 17 9.28 18.21 40.96
C GLY A 17 8.87 19.13 42.10
N THR A 18 9.63 19.13 43.21
CA THR A 18 9.85 20.34 44.02
C THR A 18 11.35 20.46 44.34
N LEU A 19 11.94 21.60 44.00
CA LEU A 19 13.30 22.00 44.36
C LEU A 19 13.29 22.59 45.77
N THR A 20 13.71 21.83 46.78
CA THR A 20 14.30 22.34 48.02
C THR A 20 15.06 21.24 48.78
N GLY A 21 16.38 21.43 48.94
CA GLY A 21 17.15 21.10 50.16
C GLY A 21 17.31 19.64 50.61
N CYS A 22 18.52 19.08 50.37
CA CYS A 22 19.23 18.00 51.07
C CYS A 22 18.45 17.12 52.08
N ASN A 23 18.01 15.94 51.62
CA ASN A 23 18.27 14.61 52.21
C ASN A 23 17.53 13.58 51.33
N ASN A 24 18.22 12.60 50.76
CA ASN A 24 17.60 11.43 50.11
C ASN A 24 18.23 10.16 50.72
N PRO A 25 17.52 9.01 50.81
CA PRO A 25 16.40 8.62 49.94
C PRO A 25 15.20 8.02 50.70
N ALA A 26 13.99 8.52 50.44
CA ALA A 26 12.76 7.80 50.79
C ALA A 26 11.89 7.67 49.53
N ASN A 27 11.85 6.45 48.96
CA ASN A 27 10.92 5.94 47.95
C ASN A 27 10.20 6.99 47.07
N ASN A 28 10.83 7.41 45.97
CA ASN A 28 10.06 7.91 44.82
C ASN A 28 9.55 6.69 44.03
N GLU A 29 8.45 6.07 44.48
CA GLU A 29 7.73 5.12 43.65
C GLU A 29 7.29 5.84 42.37
N THR A 30 7.78 5.37 41.22
CA THR A 30 7.45 5.98 39.92
C THR A 30 6.05 5.55 39.52
N HIS A 31 5.10 6.47 39.52
CA HIS A 31 3.74 6.14 39.09
C HIS A 31 3.63 6.12 37.57
N TYR A 32 3.10 5.04 37.01
CA TYR A 32 2.79 4.95 35.59
C TYR A 32 1.61 4.01 35.33
N VAL A 33 0.98 4.22 34.18
CA VAL A 33 0.01 3.30 33.58
C VAL A 33 0.46 3.06 32.14
N ARG A 34 0.61 1.79 31.75
CA ARG A 34 0.82 1.36 30.37
C ARG A 34 -0.32 0.45 29.97
N LEU A 35 -0.89 0.74 28.81
CA LEU A 35 -2.00 -0.02 28.24
C LEU A 35 -1.51 -0.72 26.98
N SER A 36 -1.97 -1.95 26.74
CA SER A 36 -1.78 -2.60 25.45
C SER A 36 -2.57 -1.95 24.32
N ASP A 37 -3.46 -1.01 24.65
CA ASP A 37 -4.44 -0.39 23.75
C ASP A 37 -4.89 0.95 24.33
N ALA A 38 -4.79 2.04 23.56
CA ALA A 38 -5.28 3.37 23.93
C ALA A 38 -6.60 3.74 23.24
N ALA A 39 -7.11 2.89 22.35
CA ALA A 39 -8.43 3.03 21.75
C ALA A 39 -8.96 1.68 21.25
N CYS A 40 -10.28 1.52 21.16
CA CYS A 40 -10.91 0.36 20.52
C CYS A 40 -12.29 0.70 19.93
N THR A 41 -12.69 -0.06 18.92
CA THR A 41 -13.98 0.10 18.25
C THR A 41 -14.83 -1.16 18.37
N PHE A 42 -16.10 -1.00 18.76
CA PHE A 42 -17.08 -2.07 18.82
C PHE A 42 -18.13 -1.95 17.72
N ARG A 43 -18.68 -3.10 17.29
CA ARG A 43 -19.83 -3.14 16.38
C ARG A 43 -21.12 -2.75 17.11
N HIS A 44 -22.14 -2.44 16.32
CA HIS A 44 -23.49 -2.14 16.82
C HIS A 44 -24.17 -3.37 17.47
N THR A 45 -23.77 -4.58 17.05
CA THR A 45 -24.18 -5.90 17.57
C THR A 45 -22.95 -6.81 17.76
N ASP A 46 -23.12 -7.96 18.42
CA ASP A 46 -22.05 -8.89 18.81
C ASP A 46 -21.14 -8.32 19.92
N ASN A 47 -21.69 -8.28 21.15
CA ASN A 47 -21.09 -7.75 22.39
C ASN A 47 -19.91 -8.60 22.92
N THR A 48 -19.07 -9.11 22.04
CA THR A 48 -17.88 -9.86 22.42
C THR A 48 -16.95 -8.97 23.23
N PRO A 49 -16.59 -9.34 24.48
CA PRO A 49 -15.72 -8.53 25.32
C PRO A 49 -14.32 -8.34 24.73
N PHE A 50 -13.77 -7.14 24.87
CA PHE A 50 -12.40 -6.79 24.49
C PHE A 50 -11.48 -6.75 25.72
N THR A 51 -10.26 -7.28 25.62
CA THR A 51 -9.33 -7.35 26.76
C THR A 51 -8.06 -6.56 26.48
N ILE A 52 -7.79 -5.58 27.35
CA ILE A 52 -6.62 -4.70 27.36
C ILE A 52 -5.69 -5.13 28.49
N GLU A 53 -4.40 -5.33 28.21
CA GLU A 53 -3.40 -5.56 29.24
C GLU A 53 -3.00 -4.23 29.89
N VAL A 54 -2.91 -4.24 31.22
CA VAL A 54 -2.67 -3.06 32.05
C VAL A 54 -1.44 -3.32 32.92
N ILE A 55 -0.36 -2.59 32.65
CA ILE A 55 0.88 -2.62 33.43
C ILE A 55 1.00 -1.30 34.18
N THR A 56 1.02 -1.36 35.50
CA THR A 56 1.01 -0.16 36.35
C THR A 56 2.11 -0.19 37.39
N SER A 57 2.46 0.98 37.88
CA SER A 57 3.09 1.14 39.19
C SER A 57 2.36 2.29 39.89
N PRO A 58 1.82 2.12 41.11
CA PRO A 58 1.72 0.86 41.87
C PRO A 58 0.82 -0.20 41.18
N ASP A 59 0.90 -1.46 41.62
CA ASP A 59 0.09 -2.58 41.08
C ASP A 59 -1.43 -2.42 41.31
N ASN A 60 -1.81 -1.51 42.21
CA ASN A 60 -3.20 -1.18 42.44
C ASN A 60 -3.68 -0.10 41.46
N TRP A 61 -4.66 -0.46 40.62
CA TRP A 61 -5.24 0.43 39.63
C TRP A 61 -6.77 0.25 39.54
N GLU A 62 -7.44 1.29 39.07
CA GLU A 62 -8.87 1.29 38.76
C GLU A 62 -9.12 1.76 37.32
N ALA A 63 -10.21 1.31 36.73
CA ALA A 63 -10.69 1.77 35.42
C ALA A 63 -12.14 2.22 35.53
N ARG A 64 -12.47 3.35 34.89
CA ARG A 64 -13.82 3.93 34.90
C ARG A 64 -14.22 4.33 33.49
N SER A 65 -15.32 3.77 32.99
CA SER A 65 -15.97 4.25 31.77
C SER A 65 -16.79 5.50 32.08
N SER A 66 -16.70 6.50 31.21
CA SER A 66 -17.56 7.70 31.24
C SER A 66 -18.92 7.47 30.57
N GLY A 67 -19.09 6.33 29.88
CA GLY A 67 -20.27 5.99 29.11
C GLY A 67 -21.02 4.85 29.75
N SER A 68 -22.32 5.05 29.99
CA SER A 68 -23.18 4.06 30.66
C SER A 68 -23.38 2.78 29.85
N TRP A 69 -23.16 2.84 28.55
CA TRP A 69 -23.31 1.72 27.62
C TRP A 69 -22.07 0.81 27.55
N LEU A 70 -20.97 1.17 28.21
CA LEU A 70 -19.72 0.41 28.19
C LEU A 70 -19.33 -0.02 29.60
N GLN A 71 -19.38 -1.32 29.85
CA GLN A 71 -18.83 -1.92 31.06
C GLN A 71 -17.31 -2.04 30.96
N ALA A 72 -16.61 -1.65 32.01
CA ALA A 72 -15.15 -1.75 32.13
C ALA A 72 -14.80 -2.48 33.43
N GLU A 73 -14.32 -3.71 33.34
CA GLU A 73 -14.06 -4.59 34.48
C GLU A 73 -12.57 -4.95 34.59
N ARG A 74 -12.00 -4.81 35.80
CA ARG A 74 -10.63 -5.26 36.09
C ARG A 74 -10.61 -6.76 36.38
N GLN A 75 -9.80 -7.51 35.64
CA GLN A 75 -9.53 -8.93 35.84
C GLN A 75 -8.00 -9.15 35.95
N GLY A 76 -7.47 -9.08 37.17
CA GLY A 76 -6.03 -9.20 37.42
C GLY A 76 -5.23 -8.04 36.80
N THR A 77 -4.37 -8.35 35.84
CA THR A 77 -3.59 -7.40 35.02
C THR A 77 -4.29 -7.02 33.71
N ALA A 78 -5.55 -7.41 33.53
CA ALA A 78 -6.34 -7.12 32.34
C ALA A 78 -7.55 -6.24 32.67
N LEU A 79 -7.92 -5.38 31.71
CA LEU A 79 -9.16 -4.60 31.68
C LEU A 79 -10.05 -5.18 30.58
N VAL A 80 -11.24 -5.65 30.94
CA VAL A 80 -12.24 -6.20 30.03
C VAL A 80 -13.31 -5.15 29.76
N LEU A 81 -13.47 -4.78 28.49
CA LEU A 81 -14.46 -3.83 27.99
C LEU A 81 -15.59 -4.59 27.30
N THR A 82 -16.83 -4.37 27.75
CA THR A 82 -18.03 -5.01 27.18
C THR A 82 -19.08 -3.95 26.89
N PRO A 83 -19.42 -3.68 25.61
CA PRO A 83 -20.45 -2.72 25.27
C PRO A 83 -21.85 -3.37 25.33
N GLU A 84 -22.86 -2.55 25.59
CA GLU A 84 -24.24 -2.83 25.21
C GLU A 84 -24.43 -2.65 23.71
N GLU A 85 -25.48 -3.22 23.13
CA GLU A 85 -25.79 -3.03 21.70
C GLU A 85 -26.08 -1.55 21.39
N ASN A 86 -25.69 -1.09 20.20
CA ASN A 86 -25.99 0.26 19.72
C ASN A 86 -27.04 0.24 18.61
N LEU A 87 -28.31 0.31 19.02
CA LEU A 87 -29.46 0.27 18.10
C LEU A 87 -29.95 1.68 17.68
N THR A 88 -29.15 2.72 17.94
CA THR A 88 -29.57 4.11 17.74
C THR A 88 -29.33 4.64 16.32
N GLY A 89 -28.72 3.82 15.45
CA GLY A 89 -28.35 4.19 14.09
C GLY A 89 -27.13 5.12 13.96
N ALA A 90 -26.75 5.84 15.02
CA ALA A 90 -25.60 6.76 15.04
C ALA A 90 -24.40 6.17 15.80
N GLU A 91 -23.19 6.57 15.40
CA GLU A 91 -21.97 6.29 16.16
C GLU A 91 -22.05 6.95 17.55
N ARG A 92 -21.53 6.25 18.55
CA ARG A 92 -21.35 6.79 19.90
C ARG A 92 -19.94 6.51 20.41
N SER A 93 -19.36 7.45 21.14
CA SER A 93 -18.05 7.28 21.76
C SER A 93 -18.07 7.57 23.24
N THR A 94 -17.10 7.00 23.95
CA THR A 94 -16.87 7.20 25.38
C THR A 94 -15.37 7.07 25.66
N GLU A 95 -14.95 7.52 26.85
CA GLU A 95 -13.58 7.37 27.33
C GLU A 95 -13.56 6.45 28.56
N VAL A 96 -12.59 5.54 28.62
CA VAL A 96 -12.26 4.79 29.84
C VAL A 96 -10.97 5.35 30.43
N THR A 97 -11.05 5.82 31.67
CA THR A 97 -9.90 6.35 32.42
C THR A 97 -9.33 5.27 33.32
N VAL A 98 -8.04 4.95 33.17
CA VAL A 98 -7.29 4.01 34.02
C VAL A 98 -6.35 4.80 34.93
N THR A 99 -6.44 4.59 36.24
CA THR A 99 -5.65 5.33 37.24
C THR A 99 -4.87 4.37 38.13
N ALA A 100 -3.57 4.61 38.27
CA ALA A 100 -2.69 3.93 39.23
C ALA A 100 -1.86 4.97 40.00
N GLY A 101 -2.15 5.11 41.30
CA GLY A 101 -1.55 6.16 42.12
C GLY A 101 -1.86 7.57 41.57
N GLN A 102 -0.83 8.25 41.06
CA GLN A 102 -0.92 9.59 40.46
C GLN A 102 -0.89 9.56 38.91
N ALA A 103 -0.70 8.39 38.31
CA ALA A 103 -0.68 8.24 36.87
C ALA A 103 -2.07 7.90 36.34
N THR A 104 -2.40 8.49 35.19
CA THR A 104 -3.66 8.27 34.49
C THR A 104 -3.41 8.03 33.02
N ALA A 105 -4.10 7.05 32.44
CA ALA A 105 -4.17 6.81 31.02
C ALA A 105 -5.64 6.77 30.57
N ARG A 106 -5.88 7.06 29.30
CA ARG A 106 -7.23 7.13 28.72
C ARG A 106 -7.32 6.18 27.54
N ILE A 107 -8.48 5.55 27.40
CA ILE A 107 -8.82 4.68 26.29
C ILE A 107 -10.03 5.27 25.59
N GLN A 108 -9.88 5.63 24.32
CA GLN A 108 -11.01 6.08 23.51
C GLN A 108 -11.80 4.87 23.01
N VAL A 109 -13.09 4.81 23.29
CA VAL A 109 -13.94 3.70 22.87
C VAL A 109 -15.05 4.21 21.98
N THR A 110 -15.07 3.74 20.74
CA THR A 110 -16.11 4.07 19.76
C THR A 110 -16.98 2.86 19.49
N GLN A 111 -18.28 3.04 19.37
CA GLN A 111 -19.21 2.00 18.97
C GLN A 111 -20.06 2.48 17.80
N LEU A 112 -20.00 1.73 16.71
CA LEU A 112 -20.72 2.00 15.47
C LEU A 112 -22.25 1.87 15.68
N GLY A 113 -23.05 2.60 14.90
CA GLY A 113 -24.52 2.47 14.87
C GLY A 113 -25.02 1.39 13.91
N ASP A 114 -26.31 1.06 13.93
CA ASP A 114 -26.89 0.00 13.09
C ASP A 114 -27.03 0.38 11.59
N THR A 115 -26.99 1.67 11.27
CA THR A 115 -27.01 2.17 9.88
C THR A 115 -25.62 2.47 9.32
N THR A 116 -24.61 2.51 10.18
CA THR A 116 -23.21 2.54 9.76
C THR A 116 -22.76 1.11 9.51
N LEU A 117 -22.99 0.55 8.31
CA LEU A 117 -22.35 -0.73 8.00
C LEU A 117 -20.84 -0.53 8.14
N PRO A 118 -20.15 -1.48 8.79
CA PRO A 118 -18.82 -1.23 9.32
C PRO A 118 -17.85 -1.02 8.18
N ILE A 119 -16.96 -0.07 8.38
CA ILE A 119 -15.74 -0.03 7.61
C ILE A 119 -15.04 -1.39 7.81
N ILE A 120 -14.82 -2.15 6.73
CA ILE A 120 -14.16 -3.46 6.84
C ILE A 120 -12.66 -3.20 6.84
N TYR A 121 -12.07 -3.26 8.04
CA TYR A 121 -10.63 -3.34 8.23
C TYR A 121 -10.25 -4.79 8.51
N ARG A 122 -9.50 -5.42 7.60
CA ARG A 122 -9.13 -6.84 7.72
C ARG A 122 -7.67 -7.07 7.34
N LYS A 123 -6.97 -7.84 8.18
CA LYS A 123 -5.63 -8.37 7.91
C LYS A 123 -5.71 -9.61 7.03
N LEU A 124 -4.81 -9.73 6.07
CA LEU A 124 -4.68 -10.86 5.13
C LEU A 124 -3.41 -11.67 5.37
N ASP A 125 -3.11 -12.01 6.63
CA ASP A 125 -1.83 -12.61 7.03
C ASP A 125 -1.69 -14.10 6.71
N ASP A 126 -2.77 -14.73 6.27
CA ASP A 126 -2.74 -16.10 5.79
C ASP A 126 -2.29 -16.20 4.33
N LEU A 127 -2.37 -15.12 3.55
CA LEU A 127 -1.99 -15.10 2.15
C LEU A 127 -0.50 -14.79 2.00
N HIS A 128 0.20 -15.60 1.19
CA HIS A 128 1.61 -15.39 0.85
C HIS A 128 1.83 -14.25 -0.14
N SER A 129 0.83 -14.00 -0.96
CA SER A 129 0.76 -12.89 -1.90
C SER A 129 -0.68 -12.58 -2.25
N SER A 130 -0.98 -11.31 -2.49
CA SER A 130 -2.32 -10.89 -2.89
C SER A 130 -2.31 -9.61 -3.74
N ALA A 131 -3.40 -9.44 -4.50
CA ALA A 131 -3.73 -8.20 -5.19
C ALA A 131 -5.23 -7.94 -5.07
N ILE A 132 -5.63 -6.70 -5.35
CA ILE A 132 -7.01 -6.27 -5.23
C ILE A 132 -7.47 -5.74 -6.59
N SER A 133 -8.72 -6.04 -6.94
CA SER A 133 -9.31 -5.56 -8.17
C SER A 133 -9.39 -4.02 -8.19
N PRO A 134 -9.27 -3.38 -9.36
CA PRO A 134 -9.24 -1.91 -9.44
C PRO A 134 -10.53 -1.22 -8.94
N ASP A 135 -11.66 -1.93 -8.93
CA ASP A 135 -12.94 -1.48 -8.35
C ASP A 135 -13.08 -1.79 -6.85
N GLY A 136 -12.10 -2.46 -6.24
CA GLY A 136 -12.09 -2.78 -4.82
C GLY A 136 -13.12 -3.79 -4.35
N ASN A 137 -13.66 -4.61 -5.25
CA ASN A 137 -14.65 -5.62 -4.88
C ASN A 137 -14.03 -6.99 -4.55
N ILE A 138 -12.84 -7.29 -5.05
CA ILE A 138 -12.25 -8.63 -4.98
C ILE A 138 -10.79 -8.55 -4.53
N VAL A 139 -10.43 -9.30 -3.49
CA VAL A 139 -9.04 -9.68 -3.22
C VAL A 139 -8.79 -11.04 -3.84
N GLY A 140 -7.68 -11.20 -4.56
CA GLY A 140 -7.17 -12.51 -4.97
C GLY A 140 -5.83 -12.76 -4.29
N GLY A 141 -5.61 -13.98 -3.81
CA GLY A 141 -4.37 -14.40 -3.19
C GLY A 141 -4.19 -15.91 -3.20
N TYR A 142 -3.12 -16.36 -2.55
CA TYR A 142 -2.91 -17.77 -2.29
C TYR A 142 -2.22 -18.01 -0.95
N TYR A 143 -2.43 -19.21 -0.40
CA TYR A 143 -1.71 -19.71 0.77
C TYR A 143 -1.27 -21.15 0.55
N SER A 144 -0.34 -21.62 1.37
CA SER A 144 0.13 -23.01 1.32
C SER A 144 -0.13 -23.76 2.61
N THR A 145 -0.49 -25.03 2.50
CA THR A 145 -0.47 -25.99 3.62
C THR A 145 0.59 -27.06 3.40
N ALA A 146 1.15 -27.59 4.47
CA ALA A 146 2.05 -28.75 4.39
C ALA A 146 1.23 -30.04 4.54
N ASP A 147 1.56 -31.07 3.76
CA ASP A 147 1.06 -32.44 3.95
C ASP A 147 2.11 -33.33 4.65
N ASP A 148 1.68 -34.46 5.20
CA ASP A 148 2.53 -35.44 5.91
C ASP A 148 3.67 -35.98 5.03
N GLU A 149 3.54 -35.88 3.70
CA GLU A 149 4.52 -36.31 2.69
C GLU A 149 5.55 -35.22 2.32
N SER A 150 5.64 -34.12 3.06
CA SER A 150 6.61 -33.02 2.89
C SER A 150 6.46 -32.15 1.63
N TYR A 151 5.35 -32.26 0.90
CA TYR A 151 5.05 -31.37 -0.23
C TYR A 151 4.10 -30.25 0.19
N SER A 152 4.38 -29.03 -0.28
CA SER A 152 3.50 -27.89 -0.07
C SER A 152 2.32 -27.95 -1.04
N LYS A 153 1.13 -27.63 -0.54
CA LYS A 153 -0.15 -27.64 -1.24
C LYS A 153 -0.69 -26.23 -1.34
N MET A 154 -0.83 -25.72 -2.57
CA MET A 154 -1.20 -24.34 -2.85
C MET A 154 -2.71 -24.21 -3.00
N THR A 155 -3.33 -23.33 -2.21
CA THR A 155 -4.75 -22.98 -2.35
C THR A 155 -4.87 -21.55 -2.82
N VAL A 156 -5.61 -21.35 -3.91
CA VAL A 156 -5.96 -20.03 -4.43
C VAL A 156 -7.26 -19.57 -3.77
N VAL A 157 -7.31 -18.29 -3.40
CA VAL A 157 -8.42 -17.67 -2.68
C VAL A 157 -8.84 -16.39 -3.40
N PHE A 158 -10.14 -16.27 -3.64
CA PHE A 158 -10.80 -15.00 -3.93
C PHE A 158 -11.63 -14.59 -2.71
N ILE A 159 -11.57 -13.33 -2.31
CA ILE A 159 -12.32 -12.77 -1.19
C ILE A 159 -13.18 -11.64 -1.72
N ASP A 160 -14.50 -11.79 -1.61
CA ASP A 160 -15.43 -10.68 -1.85
C ASP A 160 -15.26 -9.67 -0.71
N LEU A 161 -14.88 -8.44 -1.06
CA LEU A 161 -14.59 -7.38 -0.09
C LEU A 161 -15.85 -6.80 0.59
N ARG A 162 -17.02 -6.97 -0.02
CA ARG A 162 -18.30 -6.48 0.52
C ARG A 162 -18.89 -7.46 1.53
N THR A 163 -18.80 -8.76 1.26
CA THR A 163 -19.39 -9.81 2.10
C THR A 163 -18.36 -10.48 3.01
N GLY A 164 -17.08 -10.44 2.63
CA GLY A 164 -16.01 -11.20 3.26
C GLY A 164 -16.04 -12.69 2.92
N GLU A 165 -16.89 -13.13 2.00
CA GLU A 165 -17.00 -14.52 1.53
C GLU A 165 -15.71 -14.92 0.81
N ARG A 166 -15.23 -16.14 1.10
CA ARG A 166 -14.05 -16.71 0.46
C ARG A 166 -14.47 -17.78 -0.54
N THR A 167 -13.93 -17.68 -1.74
CA THR A 167 -14.02 -18.71 -2.77
C THR A 167 -12.63 -19.31 -2.97
N GLU A 168 -12.50 -20.60 -2.65
CA GLU A 168 -11.21 -21.30 -2.68
C GLU A 168 -11.21 -22.43 -3.73
N PHE A 169 -10.06 -22.63 -4.37
CA PHE A 169 -9.82 -23.70 -5.34
C PHE A 169 -8.43 -24.33 -5.13
N GLY A 170 -8.34 -25.63 -5.45
CA GLY A 170 -7.19 -26.48 -5.12
C GLY A 170 -7.52 -27.45 -3.98
N PRO A 171 -6.52 -27.86 -3.16
CA PRO A 171 -5.12 -27.47 -3.27
C PRO A 171 -4.44 -28.09 -4.49
N TYR A 172 -3.56 -27.32 -5.15
CA TYR A 172 -2.69 -27.80 -6.21
C TYR A 172 -1.34 -28.25 -5.63
N PRO A 173 -0.76 -29.36 -6.12
CA PRO A 173 0.59 -29.72 -5.74
C PRO A 173 1.58 -28.69 -6.30
N GLU A 174 2.64 -28.41 -5.55
CA GLU A 174 3.72 -27.48 -5.96
C GLU A 174 4.33 -27.83 -7.32
N SER A 175 4.35 -29.12 -7.68
CA SER A 175 4.82 -29.60 -8.98
C SER A 175 3.96 -29.18 -10.17
N LEU A 176 2.71 -28.77 -9.93
CA LEU A 176 1.79 -28.27 -10.95
C LEU A 176 1.77 -26.74 -10.96
N ILE A 177 1.65 -26.11 -9.79
CA ILE A 177 1.57 -24.65 -9.65
C ILE A 177 2.46 -24.22 -8.49
N LEU A 178 3.48 -23.43 -8.78
CA LEU A 178 4.39 -22.83 -7.80
C LEU A 178 4.24 -21.30 -7.87
N PRO A 179 3.19 -20.74 -7.26
CA PRO A 179 2.96 -19.30 -7.29
C PRO A 179 4.05 -18.57 -6.48
N THR A 180 4.57 -17.48 -7.05
CA THR A 180 5.60 -16.63 -6.39
C THR A 180 5.09 -15.23 -6.08
N SER A 181 4.15 -14.71 -6.87
CA SER A 181 3.49 -13.43 -6.61
C SER A 181 2.16 -13.35 -7.37
N VAL A 182 1.16 -12.74 -6.77
CA VAL A 182 -0.06 -12.32 -7.47
C VAL A 182 0.22 -10.99 -8.16
N SER A 183 0.21 -10.99 -9.49
CA SER A 183 0.52 -9.79 -10.25
C SER A 183 -0.66 -8.83 -10.33
N CYS A 184 -1.87 -9.33 -10.59
CA CYS A 184 -3.08 -8.52 -10.56
C CYS A 184 -4.35 -9.37 -10.41
N VAL A 185 -5.41 -8.72 -9.94
CA VAL A 185 -6.77 -9.25 -9.90
C VAL A 185 -7.63 -8.29 -10.69
N THR A 186 -8.53 -8.81 -11.51
CA THR A 186 -9.48 -8.03 -12.29
C THR A 186 -10.82 -7.95 -11.58
N SER A 187 -11.58 -6.90 -11.86
CA SER A 187 -12.94 -6.73 -11.33
C SER A 187 -13.93 -7.79 -11.82
N GLN A 188 -13.58 -8.55 -12.85
CA GLN A 188 -14.39 -9.66 -13.39
C GLN A 188 -14.00 -11.03 -12.80
N GLY A 189 -13.15 -11.07 -11.77
CA GLY A 189 -12.82 -12.32 -11.09
C GLY A 189 -11.71 -13.15 -11.74
N LEU A 190 -10.87 -12.55 -12.59
CA LEU A 190 -9.60 -13.17 -13.02
C LEU A 190 -8.46 -12.75 -12.10
N MET A 191 -7.65 -13.71 -11.66
CA MET A 191 -6.40 -13.46 -10.92
C MET A 191 -5.21 -13.99 -11.71
N TYR A 192 -4.23 -13.13 -11.94
CA TYR A 192 -3.00 -13.47 -12.66
C TYR A 192 -1.84 -13.63 -11.70
N VAL A 193 -1.18 -14.79 -11.75
CA VAL A 193 -0.16 -15.21 -10.79
C VAL A 193 1.11 -15.61 -11.51
N VAL A 194 2.24 -15.03 -11.08
CA VAL A 194 3.56 -15.39 -11.59
C VAL A 194 3.99 -16.72 -10.99
N ASN A 195 4.36 -17.65 -11.86
CA ASN A 195 4.84 -18.98 -11.50
C ASN A 195 6.37 -18.97 -11.28
N GLY A 196 6.89 -19.91 -10.50
CA GLY A 196 8.32 -20.01 -10.16
C GLY A 196 9.26 -20.15 -11.37
N GLN A 197 8.74 -20.60 -12.51
CA GLN A 197 9.46 -20.72 -13.79
C GLN A 197 9.42 -19.43 -14.63
N GLY A 198 8.75 -18.37 -14.18
CA GLY A 198 8.65 -17.07 -14.87
C GLY A 198 7.43 -16.91 -15.78
N ASP A 199 6.72 -18.00 -16.07
CA ASP A 199 5.43 -18.00 -16.77
C ASP A 199 4.29 -17.51 -15.85
N MET A 200 3.07 -17.40 -16.41
CA MET A 200 1.92 -16.89 -15.68
C MET A 200 0.73 -17.83 -15.77
N PHE A 201 0.02 -17.99 -14.65
CA PHE A 201 -1.30 -18.61 -14.60
C PHE A 201 -2.38 -17.55 -14.41
N ALA A 202 -3.53 -17.77 -15.05
CA ALA A 202 -4.75 -17.04 -14.79
C ALA A 202 -5.76 -17.97 -14.12
N PHE A 203 -6.27 -17.57 -12.96
CA PHE A 203 -7.34 -18.25 -12.25
C PHE A 203 -8.65 -17.51 -12.48
N ASP A 204 -9.70 -18.23 -12.83
CA ASP A 204 -11.05 -17.70 -13.01
C ASP A 204 -11.93 -18.09 -11.82
N MET A 205 -12.41 -17.06 -11.11
CA MET A 205 -13.26 -17.22 -9.94
C MET A 205 -14.60 -17.89 -10.27
N HIS A 206 -15.16 -17.62 -11.45
CA HIS A 206 -16.50 -18.06 -11.85
C HIS A 206 -16.47 -19.46 -12.45
N GLU A 207 -15.51 -19.74 -13.34
CA GLU A 207 -15.30 -21.08 -13.91
C GLU A 207 -14.69 -22.05 -12.91
N ARG A 208 -14.10 -21.53 -11.81
CA ARG A 208 -13.37 -22.30 -10.79
C ARG A 208 -12.24 -23.14 -11.41
N ASN A 209 -11.56 -22.56 -12.39
CA ASN A 209 -10.51 -23.21 -13.16
C ASN A 209 -9.34 -22.24 -13.42
N TYR A 210 -8.26 -22.75 -14.00
CA TYR A 210 -7.13 -21.93 -14.42
C TYR A 210 -6.75 -22.21 -15.88
N PHE A 211 -6.06 -21.26 -16.49
CA PHE A 211 -5.45 -21.37 -17.81
C PHE A 211 -4.11 -20.64 -17.86
N ILE A 212 -3.32 -20.89 -18.89
CA ILE A 212 -2.08 -20.18 -19.17
C ILE A 212 -2.38 -19.12 -20.23
N PRO A 213 -2.19 -17.82 -19.94
CA PRO A 213 -2.40 -16.78 -20.93
C PRO A 213 -1.36 -16.83 -22.03
N GLU A 214 -1.81 -16.78 -23.29
CA GLU A 214 -0.95 -16.85 -24.47
C GLU A 214 -1.28 -15.73 -25.46
N VAL A 215 -0.25 -15.18 -26.10
CA VAL A 215 -0.38 -14.22 -27.19
C VAL A 215 0.46 -14.71 -28.35
N ALA A 216 -0.17 -14.90 -29.51
CA ALA A 216 0.51 -15.44 -30.69
C ALA A 216 1.74 -14.60 -31.07
N GLY A 217 2.87 -15.27 -31.26
CA GLY A 217 4.14 -14.63 -31.63
C GLY A 217 5.04 -14.23 -30.46
N TYR A 218 4.67 -14.55 -29.22
CA TYR A 218 5.50 -14.34 -28.03
C TYR A 218 5.76 -15.65 -27.30
N ALA A 219 6.88 -15.70 -26.56
CA ALA A 219 7.24 -16.85 -25.75
C ALA A 219 6.49 -16.87 -24.41
N THR A 220 6.44 -15.72 -23.73
CA THR A 220 5.75 -15.56 -22.45
C THR A 220 5.07 -14.20 -22.38
N ILE A 221 3.98 -14.13 -21.61
CA ILE A 221 3.32 -12.88 -21.27
C ILE A 221 3.12 -12.76 -19.76
N GLN A 222 3.10 -11.53 -19.27
CA GLN A 222 2.74 -11.20 -17.90
C GLN A 222 1.74 -10.05 -17.92
N VAL A 223 0.61 -10.21 -17.22
CA VAL A 223 -0.42 -9.19 -17.05
C VAL A 223 -0.19 -8.52 -15.70
N ASN A 224 0.02 -7.20 -15.72
CA ASN A 224 0.44 -6.43 -14.56
C ASN A 224 -0.68 -5.63 -13.91
N SER A 225 -1.71 -5.22 -14.66
CA SER A 225 -2.84 -4.45 -14.13
C SER A 225 -4.04 -4.51 -15.06
N SER A 226 -5.24 -4.19 -14.54
CA SER A 226 -6.48 -4.07 -15.31
C SER A 226 -7.22 -2.77 -15.02
N SER A 227 -8.16 -2.40 -15.89
CA SER A 227 -9.15 -1.35 -15.62
C SER A 227 -10.28 -1.88 -14.74
N ALA A 228 -10.98 -0.99 -14.03
CA ALA A 228 -12.07 -1.34 -13.12
C ALA A 228 -13.30 -1.92 -13.82
N ASP A 229 -13.54 -1.57 -15.08
CA ASP A 229 -14.58 -2.22 -15.89
C ASP A 229 -14.15 -3.60 -16.42
N GLY A 230 -12.88 -3.98 -16.24
CA GLY A 230 -12.29 -5.21 -16.75
C GLY A 230 -12.14 -5.27 -18.27
N THR A 231 -12.43 -4.18 -19.00
CA THR A 231 -12.34 -4.17 -20.47
C THR A 231 -10.90 -4.09 -20.95
N LYS A 232 -9.98 -3.61 -20.11
CA LYS A 232 -8.57 -3.49 -20.44
C LYS A 232 -7.66 -4.14 -19.42
N TRP A 233 -6.55 -4.67 -19.90
CA TRP A 233 -5.40 -5.00 -19.07
C TRP A 233 -4.11 -4.62 -19.77
N VAL A 234 -3.07 -4.35 -18.99
CA VAL A 234 -1.72 -4.04 -19.49
C VAL A 234 -0.70 -5.00 -18.91
N GLY A 235 0.41 -5.13 -19.61
CA GLY A 235 1.51 -5.95 -19.15
C GLY A 235 2.68 -5.96 -20.12
N ARG A 236 3.38 -7.09 -20.19
CA ARG A 236 4.50 -7.27 -21.10
C ARG A 236 4.50 -8.64 -21.74
N ALA A 237 5.23 -8.73 -22.85
CA ALA A 237 5.64 -9.99 -23.45
C ALA A 237 7.15 -10.10 -23.59
N THR A 238 7.63 -11.32 -23.78
CA THR A 238 9.03 -11.62 -24.15
C THR A 238 9.11 -12.55 -25.37
N GLY A 239 10.30 -12.67 -25.95
CA GLY A 239 10.58 -13.67 -26.98
C GLY A 239 10.27 -13.24 -28.41
N LYS A 240 10.16 -11.93 -28.67
CA LYS A 240 9.97 -11.37 -30.02
C LYS A 240 10.99 -10.26 -30.29
N GLY A 241 11.80 -10.43 -31.34
CA GLY A 241 12.72 -9.40 -31.83
C GLY A 241 14.00 -9.22 -31.01
N GLU A 242 14.59 -8.03 -31.09
CA GLU A 242 15.87 -7.68 -30.46
C GLU A 242 15.72 -7.17 -29.01
N THR A 243 14.56 -6.59 -28.66
CA THR A 243 14.26 -6.09 -27.31
C THR A 243 13.63 -7.15 -26.43
N MET A 244 14.07 -7.27 -25.18
CA MET A 244 13.62 -8.30 -24.24
C MET A 244 12.14 -8.17 -23.84
N TYR A 245 11.66 -6.95 -23.60
CA TYR A 245 10.33 -6.64 -23.10
C TYR A 245 9.56 -5.77 -24.09
N VAL A 246 8.38 -6.26 -24.46
CA VAL A 246 7.44 -5.55 -25.31
C VAL A 246 6.20 -5.21 -24.48
N PRO A 247 5.83 -3.92 -24.34
CA PRO A 247 4.66 -3.54 -23.57
C PRO A 247 3.39 -3.92 -24.33
N LEU A 248 2.43 -4.50 -23.62
CA LEU A 248 1.16 -4.96 -24.17
C LEU A 248 -0.02 -4.23 -23.54
N ILE A 249 -1.07 -4.07 -24.34
CA ILE A 249 -2.42 -3.75 -23.87
C ILE A 249 -3.42 -4.71 -24.52
N SER A 250 -4.38 -5.16 -23.73
CA SER A 250 -5.58 -5.82 -24.22
C SER A 250 -6.76 -4.89 -24.08
N GLU A 251 -7.60 -4.84 -25.11
CA GLU A 251 -8.86 -4.10 -25.10
C GLU A 251 -9.95 -5.05 -25.60
N ASN A 252 -10.90 -5.39 -24.72
CA ASN A 252 -11.98 -6.35 -24.98
C ASN A 252 -11.46 -7.71 -25.51
N GLY A 253 -10.36 -8.19 -24.94
CA GLY A 253 -9.73 -9.47 -25.31
C GLY A 253 -8.83 -9.40 -26.55
N ILE A 254 -8.75 -8.26 -27.23
CA ILE A 254 -7.83 -8.06 -28.35
C ILE A 254 -6.52 -7.49 -27.83
N VAL A 255 -5.44 -8.27 -27.92
CA VAL A 255 -4.10 -7.87 -27.49
C VAL A 255 -3.34 -7.18 -28.63
N ARG A 256 -2.69 -6.06 -28.31
CA ARG A 256 -1.78 -5.35 -29.20
C ARG A 256 -0.55 -4.83 -28.45
N GLU A 257 0.50 -4.55 -29.21
CA GLU A 257 1.69 -3.86 -28.71
C GLU A 257 1.37 -2.39 -28.42
N LEU A 258 1.92 -1.88 -27.32
CA LEU A 258 2.01 -0.46 -27.06
C LEU A 258 3.28 0.11 -27.71
N PRO A 259 3.25 1.34 -28.25
CA PRO A 259 4.46 1.95 -28.81
C PRO A 259 5.50 2.18 -27.71
N MET A 260 6.77 2.04 -28.08
CA MET A 260 7.91 2.42 -27.23
C MET A 260 8.42 3.80 -27.63
N THR A 261 9.09 4.49 -26.71
CA THR A 261 9.84 5.70 -27.04
C THR A 261 10.94 5.36 -28.05
N GLU A 262 11.40 6.35 -28.82
CA GLU A 262 12.48 6.13 -29.80
C GLU A 262 13.79 5.71 -29.12
N LEU A 263 14.08 6.32 -27.98
CA LEU A 263 15.27 6.07 -27.16
C LEU A 263 14.86 5.72 -25.73
N ASN A 264 15.76 5.05 -25.01
CA ASN A 264 15.59 4.72 -23.61
C ASN A 264 15.67 5.97 -22.71
N TYR A 265 15.56 5.77 -21.40
CA TYR A 265 15.54 6.85 -20.43
C TYR A 265 16.83 7.70 -20.42
N ARG A 266 17.97 7.15 -20.88
CA ARG A 266 19.25 7.84 -21.01
C ARG A 266 19.54 8.38 -22.42
N ASN A 267 18.53 8.46 -23.30
CA ASN A 267 18.69 8.84 -24.71
C ASN A 267 19.64 7.90 -25.50
N GLU A 268 19.58 6.60 -25.23
CA GLU A 268 20.32 5.57 -25.97
C GLU A 268 19.34 4.57 -26.62
N PRO A 269 19.77 3.74 -27.59
CA PRO A 269 18.92 2.68 -28.13
C PRO A 269 18.45 1.69 -27.04
N HIS A 270 17.25 1.15 -27.18
CA HIS A 270 16.72 0.13 -26.28
C HIS A 270 17.48 -1.21 -26.42
N ASN A 271 17.74 -1.87 -25.29
CA ASN A 271 18.31 -3.22 -25.19
C ASN A 271 17.40 -4.20 -24.43
N MET A 272 16.70 -3.73 -23.40
CA MET A 272 15.70 -4.47 -22.62
C MET A 272 14.28 -4.06 -22.99
N GLY A 273 14.02 -2.78 -23.29
CA GLY A 273 12.69 -2.29 -23.69
C GLY A 273 11.82 -1.81 -22.52
N ILE A 274 10.50 -1.86 -22.69
CA ILE A 274 9.53 -1.21 -21.78
C ILE A 274 8.54 -2.23 -21.21
N ILE A 275 8.22 -2.10 -19.93
CA ILE A 275 7.16 -2.88 -19.25
C ILE A 275 6.00 -1.94 -18.92
N ALA A 276 4.79 -2.25 -19.40
CA ALA A 276 3.58 -1.59 -18.90
C ALA A 276 3.24 -2.16 -17.52
N ARG A 277 3.30 -1.30 -16.50
CA ARG A 277 3.19 -1.67 -15.08
C ARG A 277 1.78 -1.54 -14.56
N GLY A 278 1.05 -0.52 -15.00
CA GLY A 278 -0.27 -0.21 -14.47
C GLY A 278 -1.15 0.49 -15.49
N ILE A 279 -2.44 0.49 -15.22
CA ILE A 279 -3.44 1.24 -15.97
C ILE A 279 -4.41 1.87 -14.98
N SER A 280 -4.82 3.11 -15.25
CA SER A 280 -5.83 3.80 -14.45
C SER A 280 -7.13 3.01 -14.39
N ALA A 281 -7.88 3.14 -13.30
CA ALA A 281 -9.13 2.41 -13.11
C ALA A 281 -10.13 2.66 -14.26
N ASN A 282 -10.18 3.89 -14.79
CA ASN A 282 -11.01 4.23 -15.95
C ASN A 282 -10.46 3.75 -17.32
N GLY A 283 -9.29 3.08 -17.35
CA GLY A 283 -8.69 2.53 -18.56
C GLY A 283 -8.12 3.57 -19.55
N SER A 284 -8.01 4.85 -19.15
CA SER A 284 -7.60 5.94 -20.05
C SER A 284 -6.10 6.19 -20.11
N ILE A 285 -5.36 5.89 -19.03
CA ILE A 285 -3.91 6.10 -18.95
C ILE A 285 -3.24 4.81 -18.51
N ALA A 286 -2.34 4.27 -19.34
CA ALA A 286 -1.41 3.22 -18.92
C ALA A 286 -0.07 3.84 -18.54
N TYR A 287 0.69 3.22 -17.65
CA TYR A 287 2.03 3.66 -17.27
C TYR A 287 2.97 2.48 -17.07
N GLY A 288 4.26 2.76 -17.16
CA GLY A 288 5.28 1.74 -17.20
C GLY A 288 6.66 2.26 -16.86
N THR A 289 7.62 1.34 -16.95
CA THR A 289 9.02 1.61 -16.69
C THR A 289 9.86 1.10 -17.86
N ILE A 290 10.80 1.93 -18.29
CA ILE A 290 11.89 1.55 -19.18
C ILE A 290 12.85 0.68 -18.36
N TRP A 291 13.19 -0.50 -18.87
CA TRP A 291 14.02 -1.50 -18.18
C TRP A 291 15.47 -1.52 -18.63
N ASP A 292 15.83 -0.68 -19.60
CA ASP A 292 17.22 -0.49 -19.98
C ASP A 292 18.00 0.12 -18.81
N ASN A 293 19.24 -0.34 -18.63
CA ASN A 293 20.20 0.20 -17.65
C ASN A 293 19.78 0.13 -16.17
N LEU A 294 18.65 -0.52 -15.84
CA LEU A 294 18.06 -0.57 -14.49
C LEU A 294 17.77 0.81 -13.88
N ASP A 295 17.53 1.82 -14.72
CA ASP A 295 17.21 3.18 -14.26
C ASP A 295 15.76 3.38 -13.85
N PHE A 296 14.90 2.48 -14.31
CA PHE A 296 13.45 2.52 -14.09
C PHE A 296 12.79 3.85 -14.45
N GLY A 297 13.28 4.51 -15.50
CA GLY A 297 12.68 5.70 -16.07
C GLY A 297 11.22 5.47 -16.44
N MET A 298 10.35 6.40 -16.05
CA MET A 298 8.91 6.22 -16.20
C MET A 298 8.39 6.69 -17.55
N VAL A 299 7.43 5.95 -18.10
CA VAL A 299 6.64 6.32 -19.28
C VAL A 299 5.15 6.16 -19.02
N TYR A 300 4.33 6.87 -19.78
CA TYR A 300 2.88 6.65 -19.81
C TYR A 300 2.36 6.69 -21.24
N TRP A 301 1.24 5.99 -21.44
CA TRP A 301 0.47 6.04 -22.67
C TRP A 301 -0.79 6.84 -22.42
N ASP A 302 -1.00 7.86 -23.25
CA ASP A 302 -2.21 8.67 -23.21
C ASP A 302 -3.44 7.89 -23.74
N LYS A 303 -4.62 8.52 -23.68
CA LYS A 303 -5.87 7.91 -24.14
C LYS A 303 -5.88 7.57 -25.63
N GLU A 304 -5.06 8.23 -26.44
CA GLU A 304 -4.85 7.93 -27.85
C GLU A 304 -3.83 6.79 -28.07
N GLY A 305 -3.14 6.37 -27.02
CA GLY A 305 -2.11 5.32 -27.05
C GLY A 305 -0.72 5.82 -27.42
N ASN A 306 -0.48 7.13 -27.45
CA ASN A 306 0.86 7.68 -27.67
C ASN A 306 1.69 7.56 -26.40
N VAL A 307 2.97 7.23 -26.55
CA VAL A 307 3.92 7.08 -25.46
C VAL A 307 4.65 8.38 -25.16
N HIS A 308 4.83 8.68 -23.88
CA HIS A 308 5.48 9.88 -23.35
C HIS A 308 6.32 9.51 -22.14
N TYR A 309 7.37 10.26 -21.81
CA TYR A 309 8.01 10.14 -20.51
C TYR A 309 7.09 10.73 -19.43
N VAL A 310 7.08 10.14 -18.24
CA VAL A 310 6.45 10.81 -17.10
C VAL A 310 7.37 11.96 -16.66
N GLY A 311 6.81 13.15 -16.45
CA GLY A 311 7.58 14.33 -16.06
C GLY A 311 8.55 14.88 -17.11
N GLU A 312 8.13 14.86 -18.39
CA GLU A 312 8.88 15.48 -19.49
C GLU A 312 9.27 16.94 -19.23
N ASP A 313 8.48 17.68 -18.46
CA ASP A 313 8.72 19.08 -18.13
C ASP A 313 9.92 19.29 -17.19
N VAL A 314 10.33 18.26 -16.45
CA VAL A 314 11.50 18.27 -15.56
C VAL A 314 12.60 17.30 -16.00
N ARG A 315 12.38 16.54 -17.08
CA ARG A 315 13.38 15.58 -17.57
C ARG A 315 14.50 16.30 -18.32
N THR A 316 15.74 16.13 -17.86
CA THR A 316 16.94 16.67 -18.53
C THR A 316 18.00 15.59 -18.68
N VAL A 317 18.65 15.54 -19.85
CA VAL A 317 19.75 14.63 -20.14
C VAL A 317 21.03 15.43 -20.37
N THR A 318 22.09 15.09 -19.65
CA THR A 318 23.40 15.72 -19.78
C THR A 318 24.46 14.66 -20.04
N THR A 319 25.22 14.79 -21.13
CA THR A 319 26.36 13.92 -21.40
C THR A 319 27.55 14.39 -20.58
N VAL A 320 28.13 13.47 -19.80
CA VAL A 320 29.33 13.66 -18.99
C VAL A 320 30.41 12.66 -19.39
N GLN A 321 31.66 12.95 -19.03
CA GLN A 321 32.78 12.01 -19.22
C GLN A 321 32.92 11.12 -17.99
N ARG A 322 32.78 9.81 -18.16
CA ARG A 322 32.94 8.83 -17.08
C ARG A 322 34.25 8.08 -17.24
N SER A 323 34.96 7.85 -16.14
CA SER A 323 36.19 7.06 -16.11
C SER A 323 35.92 5.62 -16.53
N ASP A 324 36.76 5.08 -17.42
CA ASP A 324 36.72 3.65 -17.81
C ASP A 324 37.47 2.73 -16.82
N GLY A 325 38.12 3.29 -15.80
CA GLY A 325 38.93 2.56 -14.82
C GLY A 325 40.32 2.13 -15.31
N TYR A 326 40.68 2.43 -16.56
CA TYR A 326 41.95 2.09 -17.21
C TYR A 326 42.74 3.32 -17.69
N GLY A 327 42.31 4.52 -17.30
CA GLY A 327 42.96 5.80 -17.61
C GLY A 327 42.36 6.53 -18.81
N GLY A 328 41.24 6.05 -19.36
CA GLY A 328 40.43 6.72 -20.37
C GLY A 328 39.07 7.17 -19.84
N THR A 329 38.27 7.76 -20.73
CA THR A 329 36.88 8.16 -20.43
C THR A 329 35.95 7.77 -21.57
N TYR A 330 34.65 7.68 -21.26
CA TYR A 330 33.59 7.48 -22.23
C TYR A 330 32.40 8.41 -21.95
N ASP A 331 31.62 8.68 -23.00
CA ASP A 331 30.38 9.46 -22.89
C ASP A 331 29.34 8.67 -22.08
N TYR A 332 28.78 9.30 -21.06
CA TYR A 332 27.72 8.76 -20.23
C TYR A 332 26.63 9.80 -20.04
N ASN A 333 25.37 9.44 -20.28
CA ASN A 333 24.24 10.35 -20.13
C ASN A 333 23.67 10.25 -18.72
N ILE A 334 23.87 11.27 -17.89
CA ILE A 334 23.12 11.44 -16.64
C ILE A 334 21.74 12.04 -16.93
N VAL A 335 20.75 11.65 -16.14
CA VAL A 335 19.35 12.00 -16.34
C VAL A 335 18.72 12.44 -15.03
N ASN A 336 18.23 13.68 -15.02
CA ASN A 336 17.29 14.13 -14.01
C ASN A 336 15.88 13.89 -14.53
N GLY A 337 14.96 13.40 -13.69
CA GLY A 337 13.58 13.14 -14.09
C GLY A 337 12.88 12.08 -13.25
N MET A 338 11.70 11.67 -13.70
CA MET A 338 10.85 10.71 -12.98
C MET A 338 11.28 9.25 -13.19
N ILE A 339 11.45 8.55 -12.07
CA ILE A 339 11.71 7.12 -11.97
C ILE A 339 10.67 6.45 -11.05
N SER A 340 10.59 5.12 -11.10
CA SER A 340 9.79 4.33 -10.17
C SER A 340 10.41 2.97 -9.90
N TRP A 341 10.31 2.49 -8.66
CA TRP A 341 10.69 1.13 -8.29
C TRP A 341 9.67 0.06 -8.74
N ALA A 342 9.09 0.22 -9.93
CA ALA A 342 8.23 -0.76 -10.62
C ALA A 342 6.86 -1.08 -9.97
N GLY A 343 6.25 -0.13 -9.25
CA GLY A 343 4.94 -0.33 -8.59
C GLY A 343 3.72 -0.36 -9.53
N THR A 344 2.72 -1.18 -9.18
CA THR A 344 1.45 -1.35 -9.93
C THR A 344 0.36 -0.33 -9.60
N TYR A 345 0.50 0.49 -8.55
CA TYR A 345 -0.56 1.39 -8.04
C TYR A 345 -0.18 2.88 -7.96
N GLN A 346 0.56 3.37 -8.96
CA GLN A 346 1.12 4.72 -8.95
C GLN A 346 0.25 5.78 -9.62
N ALA A 347 -0.81 5.40 -10.35
CA ALA A 347 -1.72 6.38 -10.93
C ALA A 347 -2.97 6.60 -10.09
N SER A 348 -3.49 7.83 -10.12
CA SER A 348 -4.84 8.10 -9.63
C SER A 348 -5.88 7.33 -10.45
N PRO A 349 -7.09 7.09 -9.91
CA PRO A 349 -8.10 6.30 -10.60
C PRO A 349 -8.46 6.78 -12.01
N SER A 350 -8.50 8.09 -12.23
CA SER A 350 -8.72 8.68 -13.55
C SER A 350 -7.48 8.67 -14.45
N GLY A 351 -6.29 8.43 -13.89
CA GLY A 351 -5.01 8.61 -14.57
C GLY A 351 -4.50 10.05 -14.58
N LYS A 352 -5.19 10.99 -13.91
CA LYS A 352 -4.82 12.40 -13.85
C LYS A 352 -3.46 12.62 -13.20
N TYR A 353 -3.14 11.89 -12.14
CA TYR A 353 -1.84 11.97 -11.48
C TYR A 353 -1.10 10.65 -11.58
N ILE A 354 0.21 10.71 -11.86
CA ILE A 354 1.13 9.58 -11.78
C ILE A 354 2.18 9.91 -10.72
N ALA A 355 2.24 9.10 -9.68
CA ALA A 355 3.20 9.18 -8.60
C ALA A 355 4.53 8.50 -8.97
N GLY A 356 5.62 9.00 -8.44
CA GLY A 356 6.95 8.40 -8.60
C GLY A 356 7.99 9.12 -7.76
N THR A 357 9.24 8.97 -8.17
CA THR A 357 10.38 9.64 -7.53
C THR A 357 11.08 10.48 -8.58
N TYR A 358 11.30 11.76 -8.30
CA TYR A 358 12.22 12.57 -9.07
C TYR A 358 13.65 12.25 -8.63
N ARG A 359 14.48 11.81 -9.56
CA ARG A 359 15.91 11.60 -9.36
C ARG A 359 16.69 12.76 -9.96
N GLU A 360 17.69 13.24 -9.24
CA GLU A 360 18.75 14.08 -9.78
C GLU A 360 20.07 13.33 -9.74
N GLU A 361 20.83 13.40 -10.82
CA GLU A 361 22.14 12.77 -10.97
C GLU A 361 23.23 13.83 -11.12
N SER A 362 24.38 13.57 -10.52
CA SER A 362 25.62 14.32 -10.77
C SER A 362 26.81 13.38 -10.83
N ILE A 363 27.89 13.79 -11.47
CA ILE A 363 29.14 13.03 -11.51
C ILE A 363 30.15 13.62 -10.52
N SER A 364 30.89 12.76 -9.81
CA SER A 364 31.98 13.17 -8.94
C SER A 364 33.09 13.88 -9.73
N GLU A 365 33.86 14.75 -9.08
CA GLU A 365 34.94 15.51 -9.72
C GLU A 365 35.98 14.63 -10.44
N ASN A 366 36.22 13.42 -9.91
CA ASN A 366 37.14 12.45 -10.52
C ASN A 366 36.51 11.58 -11.63
N GLY A 367 35.22 11.78 -11.95
CA GLY A 367 34.54 11.07 -13.03
C GLY A 367 34.18 9.60 -12.74
N GLU A 368 34.31 9.15 -11.49
CA GLU A 368 34.16 7.72 -11.13
C GLU A 368 32.78 7.36 -10.57
N THR A 369 32.14 8.29 -9.85
CA THR A 369 30.90 8.03 -9.11
C THR A 369 29.77 8.89 -9.67
N ILE A 370 28.61 8.26 -9.88
CA ILE A 370 27.35 8.98 -10.09
C ILE A 370 26.70 9.14 -8.72
N ASN A 371 26.51 10.38 -8.29
CA ASN A 371 25.76 10.70 -7.08
C ASN A 371 24.30 10.89 -7.47
N GLU A 372 23.40 10.32 -6.67
CA GLU A 372 21.96 10.37 -6.90
C GLU A 372 21.28 11.00 -5.70
N SER A 373 20.24 11.79 -5.94
CA SER A 373 19.34 12.33 -4.92
C SER A 373 17.91 12.08 -5.36
N TYR A 374 17.05 11.77 -4.38
CA TYR A 374 15.70 11.28 -4.64
C TYR A 374 14.68 12.16 -3.92
N TRP A 375 13.55 12.42 -4.56
CA TRP A 375 12.43 13.11 -3.91
C TRP A 375 11.08 12.60 -4.40
N PRO A 376 10.04 12.60 -3.55
CA PRO A 376 8.69 12.27 -3.98
C PRO A 376 8.22 13.25 -5.06
N ALA A 377 7.55 12.72 -6.07
CA ALA A 377 7.01 13.55 -7.12
C ALA A 377 5.70 13.00 -7.71
N PHE A 378 4.88 13.91 -8.22
CA PHE A 378 3.61 13.62 -8.86
C PHE A 378 3.53 14.38 -10.18
N PHE A 379 3.22 13.66 -11.25
CA PHE A 379 3.04 14.22 -12.58
C PHE A 379 1.55 14.31 -12.92
N ASN A 380 1.08 15.50 -13.27
CA ASN A 380 -0.27 15.73 -13.75
C ASN A 380 -0.33 15.51 -15.27
N THR A 381 -1.04 14.47 -15.70
CA THR A 381 -1.14 14.05 -17.10
C THR A 381 -2.02 14.98 -17.94
N GLU A 382 -2.84 15.83 -17.33
CA GLU A 382 -3.68 16.80 -18.03
C GLU A 382 -2.93 18.11 -18.28
N THR A 383 -2.24 18.63 -17.27
CA THR A 383 -1.49 19.89 -17.35
C THR A 383 -0.04 19.70 -17.83
N LYS A 384 0.45 18.46 -17.84
CA LYS A 384 1.83 18.06 -18.14
C LYS A 384 2.84 18.74 -17.21
N LYS A 385 2.50 18.82 -15.92
CA LYS A 385 3.34 19.43 -14.88
C LYS A 385 3.76 18.44 -13.81
N THR A 386 5.03 18.50 -13.42
CA THR A 386 5.59 17.72 -12.32
C THR A 386 5.70 18.54 -11.05
N HIS A 387 5.21 17.99 -9.95
CA HIS A 387 5.31 18.55 -8.60
C HIS A 387 6.31 17.71 -7.80
N VAL A 388 7.44 18.32 -7.43
CA VAL A 388 8.53 17.67 -6.68
C VAL A 388 8.53 18.17 -5.25
N PHE A 389 8.57 17.26 -4.28
CA PHE A 389 8.41 17.53 -2.86
C PHE A 389 9.72 17.29 -2.10
N SER A 390 10.71 18.14 -2.36
CA SER A 390 12.08 17.96 -1.87
C SER A 390 12.23 17.95 -0.33
N GLU A 391 11.29 18.59 0.36
CA GLU A 391 11.22 18.70 1.81
C GLU A 391 10.98 17.36 2.52
N PHE A 392 10.55 16.32 1.79
CA PHE A 392 10.37 14.96 2.33
C PHE A 392 11.58 14.06 2.09
N GLY A 393 12.72 14.63 1.65
CA GLY A 393 13.99 13.91 1.46
C GLY A 393 13.85 12.78 0.43
N ASP A 394 14.61 11.70 0.63
CA ASP A 394 14.74 10.55 -0.28
C ASP A 394 13.44 9.72 -0.48
N GLY A 395 12.26 10.25 -0.12
CA GLY A 395 10.97 9.56 -0.26
C GLY A 395 10.51 9.35 -1.70
N CYS A 396 9.36 8.68 -1.82
CA CYS A 396 8.71 8.39 -3.09
C CYS A 396 7.22 8.72 -3.05
N GLY A 397 6.69 9.17 -4.19
CA GLY A 397 5.25 9.23 -4.42
C GLY A 397 4.72 7.81 -4.59
N MET A 398 3.74 7.45 -3.77
CA MET A 398 3.16 6.10 -3.75
C MET A 398 1.95 6.00 -4.67
N THR A 399 0.98 6.88 -4.45
CA THR A 399 -0.28 6.91 -5.20
C THR A 399 -0.94 8.29 -5.04
N ALA A 400 -2.01 8.56 -5.79
CA ALA A 400 -2.73 9.82 -5.75
C ALA A 400 -4.24 9.62 -5.93
N THR A 401 -5.03 10.57 -5.47
CA THR A 401 -6.47 10.67 -5.76
C THR A 401 -6.73 11.63 -6.92
N ASP A 402 -7.92 11.55 -7.52
CA ASP A 402 -8.30 12.42 -8.64
C ASP A 402 -8.48 13.90 -8.24
N ASP A 403 -8.84 14.15 -6.97
CA ASP A 403 -8.95 15.49 -6.38
C ASP A 403 -7.59 16.10 -5.97
N GLY A 404 -6.48 15.42 -6.25
CA GLY A 404 -5.14 15.98 -6.12
C GLY A 404 -4.51 15.77 -4.74
N ILE A 405 -4.89 14.70 -4.03
CA ILE A 405 -4.22 14.28 -2.80
C ILE A 405 -3.13 13.26 -3.15
N GLY A 406 -1.89 13.56 -2.78
CA GLY A 406 -0.72 12.70 -3.01
C GLY A 406 -0.28 12.02 -1.72
N PHE A 407 0.08 10.74 -1.82
CA PHE A 407 0.61 9.96 -0.71
C PHE A 407 2.10 9.73 -0.90
N ILE A 408 2.89 10.11 0.10
CA ILE A 408 4.35 10.01 0.10
C ILE A 408 4.78 8.92 1.09
N GLY A 409 5.64 8.02 0.63
CA GLY A 409 6.37 7.06 1.47
C GLY A 409 7.80 7.52 1.71
N THR A 410 8.31 7.43 2.94
CA THR A 410 9.72 7.72 3.24
C THR A 410 10.62 6.51 2.97
N PRO A 411 11.89 6.72 2.60
CA PRO A 411 12.80 5.68 2.10
C PRO A 411 13.45 4.83 3.19
N SER A 412 13.25 5.17 4.47
CA SER A 412 13.78 4.34 5.54
C SER A 412 13.08 2.99 5.50
N VAL A 413 13.82 1.96 5.08
CA VAL A 413 13.61 0.59 5.57
C VAL A 413 13.31 0.74 7.06
N PHE A 414 12.13 0.31 7.52
CA PHE A 414 11.69 0.30 8.91
C PHE A 414 10.86 1.46 9.52
N THR A 415 10.30 2.44 8.78
CA THR A 415 9.29 3.39 9.35
C THR A 415 8.21 3.70 8.31
N THR A 416 6.87 3.71 8.53
CA THR A 416 5.91 4.29 9.50
C THR A 416 5.61 5.79 9.37
N ALA A 417 6.47 6.58 8.71
CA ALA A 417 6.26 8.01 8.53
C ALA A 417 6.01 8.36 7.06
N GLY A 418 4.76 8.23 6.61
CA GLY A 418 4.35 8.80 5.32
C GLY A 418 3.75 10.20 5.50
N ALA A 419 3.65 10.94 4.40
CA ALA A 419 2.99 12.24 4.38
C ALA A 419 1.86 12.26 3.36
N VAL A 420 0.86 13.09 3.64
CA VAL A 420 -0.21 13.38 2.70
C VAL A 420 -0.08 14.84 2.29
N VAL A 421 -0.13 15.08 0.99
CA VAL A 421 0.05 16.42 0.42
C VAL A 421 -1.08 16.76 -0.53
N ASN A 422 -1.40 18.04 -0.63
CA ASN A 422 -2.13 18.55 -1.79
C ASN A 422 -1.12 18.77 -2.92
N ILE A 423 -1.26 18.02 -4.01
CA ILE A 423 -0.28 17.96 -5.11
C ILE A 423 -0.05 19.35 -5.73
N GLU A 424 -1.14 20.07 -6.00
CA GLU A 424 -1.07 21.33 -6.77
C GLU A 424 -0.57 22.50 -5.91
N THR A 425 -0.95 22.55 -4.63
CA THR A 425 -0.60 23.66 -3.74
C THR A 425 0.69 23.43 -2.94
N GLY A 426 1.13 22.17 -2.82
CA GLY A 426 2.25 21.79 -1.96
C GLY A 426 1.90 21.73 -0.47
N GLU A 427 0.63 21.91 -0.09
CA GLU A 427 0.21 21.91 1.32
C GLU A 427 0.43 20.53 1.95
N HIS A 428 1.11 20.49 3.10
CA HIS A 428 1.25 19.28 3.91
C HIS A 428 -0.01 19.09 4.76
N LEU A 429 -0.75 18.02 4.48
CA LEU A 429 -2.04 17.69 5.09
C LEU A 429 -1.91 16.79 6.34
N GLY A 430 -0.67 16.53 6.78
CA GLY A 430 -0.35 15.68 7.92
C GLY A 430 0.15 14.29 7.51
N SER A 431 0.30 13.44 8.52
CA SER A 431 0.64 12.03 8.30
C SER A 431 -0.49 11.27 7.64
N ILE A 432 -0.17 10.13 7.05
CA ILE A 432 -1.18 9.24 6.47
C ILE A 432 -2.19 8.79 7.54
N GLN A 433 -1.74 8.50 8.75
CA GLN A 433 -2.62 8.06 9.84
C GLN A 433 -3.57 9.16 10.30
N GLU A 434 -3.09 10.40 10.41
CA GLU A 434 -3.94 11.56 10.71
C GLU A 434 -4.98 11.76 9.62
N TRP A 435 -4.56 11.73 8.34
CA TRP A 435 -5.49 11.88 7.22
C TRP A 435 -6.55 10.77 7.19
N VAL A 436 -6.19 9.52 7.46
CA VAL A 436 -7.15 8.40 7.53
C VAL A 436 -8.07 8.51 8.74
N MET A 437 -7.53 8.95 9.89
CA MET A 437 -8.34 9.21 11.08
C MET A 437 -9.35 10.33 10.84
N ASP A 438 -8.92 11.44 10.24
CA ASP A 438 -9.78 12.59 9.98
C ASP A 438 -10.84 12.30 8.93
N ARG A 439 -10.50 11.55 7.87
CA ARG A 439 -11.42 11.24 6.77
C ARG A 439 -12.36 10.09 7.09
N TYR A 440 -11.90 9.06 7.80
CA TYR A 440 -12.65 7.81 8.00
C TYR A 440 -12.94 7.48 9.47
N GLY A 441 -12.39 8.21 10.43
CA GLY A 441 -12.51 7.89 11.86
C GLY A 441 -11.73 6.64 12.27
N LEU A 442 -10.73 6.24 11.47
CA LEU A 442 -10.02 4.98 11.64
C LEU A 442 -8.57 5.15 12.11
N TYR A 443 -8.22 4.31 13.08
CA TYR A 443 -6.85 4.20 13.57
C TYR A 443 -6.06 3.15 12.79
N LEU A 444 -5.12 3.59 11.95
CA LEU A 444 -4.19 2.71 11.23
C LEU A 444 -2.91 2.44 12.02
N PRO A 445 -2.40 1.20 12.12
CA PRO A 445 -1.13 0.91 12.78
C PRO A 445 -0.03 1.83 12.29
N ALA A 446 0.90 2.21 13.16
CA ALA A 446 2.01 3.07 12.76
C ALA A 446 2.80 2.43 11.59
N ALA A 447 2.93 1.10 11.57
CA ALA A 447 3.64 0.37 10.53
C ALA A 447 2.81 0.20 9.25
N GLY A 448 3.07 1.05 8.26
CA GLY A 448 2.70 0.81 6.87
C GLY A 448 2.54 2.07 6.03
N PHE A 449 2.00 1.89 4.82
CA PHE A 449 1.83 2.93 3.81
C PHE A 449 0.59 2.65 2.94
N VAL A 450 0.03 3.71 2.36
CA VAL A 450 -1.06 3.59 1.37
C VAL A 450 -0.47 3.15 0.05
N GLN A 451 -0.95 2.02 -0.46
CA GLN A 451 -0.59 1.49 -1.77
C GLN A 451 -1.51 2.00 -2.87
N TYR A 452 -2.81 2.06 -2.60
CA TYR A 452 -3.81 2.44 -3.58
C TYR A 452 -5.03 3.01 -2.90
N VAL A 453 -5.67 3.99 -3.55
CA VAL A 453 -6.96 4.55 -3.16
C VAL A 453 -7.97 4.18 -4.24
N ILE A 454 -8.92 3.31 -3.91
CA ILE A 454 -9.89 2.77 -4.87
C ILE A 454 -10.99 3.81 -5.14
N PRO A 455 -11.34 4.07 -6.42
CA PRO A 455 -12.46 4.93 -6.77
C PRO A 455 -13.79 4.21 -6.50
N THR A 456 -14.67 4.86 -5.76
CA THR A 456 -15.99 4.29 -5.40
C THR A 456 -17.14 5.22 -5.74
N GLY A 457 -16.84 6.31 -6.44
CA GLY A 457 -17.83 7.25 -7.00
C GLY A 457 -17.96 8.53 -6.19
N GLU A 458 -18.08 8.48 -4.87
CA GLU A 458 -18.21 9.68 -4.02
C GLU A 458 -16.94 10.00 -3.22
N PRO A 459 -16.57 11.29 -3.06
CA PRO A 459 -15.51 11.69 -2.14
C PRO A 459 -15.77 11.17 -0.73
N GLY A 460 -14.82 10.40 -0.17
CA GLY A 460 -14.93 9.78 1.16
C GLY A 460 -15.50 8.36 1.14
N SER A 461 -15.87 7.84 -0.03
CA SER A 461 -16.22 6.43 -0.20
C SER A 461 -15.02 5.57 -0.61
N GLU A 462 -13.81 6.13 -0.70
CA GLU A 462 -12.67 5.40 -1.24
C GLU A 462 -12.17 4.29 -0.30
N PHE A 463 -11.64 3.21 -0.88
CA PHE A 463 -10.93 2.20 -0.09
C PHE A 463 -9.46 2.57 0.00
N ILE A 464 -8.83 2.23 1.11
CA ILE A 464 -7.38 2.35 1.26
C ILE A 464 -6.77 0.95 1.32
N LEU A 465 -5.84 0.69 0.40
CA LEU A 465 -4.98 -0.47 0.48
C LEU A 465 -3.74 -0.12 1.30
N TRP A 466 -3.47 -0.92 2.33
CA TRP A 466 -2.40 -0.66 3.28
C TRP A 466 -1.42 -1.83 3.31
N GLY A 467 -0.19 -1.55 2.91
CA GLY A 467 0.94 -2.47 3.03
C GLY A 467 1.62 -2.31 4.38
N ILE A 468 2.00 -3.43 5.02
CA ILE A 468 2.93 -3.44 6.16
C ILE A 468 4.14 -4.25 5.72
N SER A 469 5.35 -3.71 5.86
CA SER A 469 6.61 -4.46 5.67
C SER A 469 7.27 -4.64 7.04
N PRO A 470 7.23 -5.83 7.64
CA PRO A 470 8.08 -6.19 8.79
C PRO A 470 9.50 -6.54 8.35
N ASP A 471 9.66 -7.01 7.12
CA ASP A 471 10.87 -7.40 6.44
C ASP A 471 10.87 -6.81 5.02
N SER A 472 12.04 -6.42 4.54
CA SER A 472 12.28 -5.61 3.33
C SER A 472 11.87 -6.26 2.00
N THR A 473 10.89 -7.17 2.00
CA THR A 473 10.53 -8.05 0.88
C THR A 473 9.04 -8.05 0.55
N VAL A 474 8.15 -7.51 1.38
CA VAL A 474 6.70 -7.59 1.14
C VAL A 474 6.12 -6.25 0.69
N SER A 475 5.80 -6.17 -0.62
CA SER A 475 5.13 -5.04 -1.28
C SER A 475 3.61 -5.24 -1.40
N GLU A 476 3.04 -6.11 -0.58
CA GLU A 476 1.71 -6.68 -0.81
C GLU A 476 0.65 -6.09 0.14
N PRO A 477 -0.62 -6.01 -0.30
CA PRO A 477 -1.70 -5.49 0.53
C PRO A 477 -1.97 -6.45 1.69
N ASN A 478 -1.50 -6.06 2.87
CA ASN A 478 -1.70 -6.81 4.10
C ASN A 478 -3.00 -6.43 4.80
N TRP A 479 -3.53 -5.25 4.48
CA TRP A 479 -4.81 -4.76 4.98
C TRP A 479 -5.57 -4.00 3.90
N TYR A 480 -6.89 -4.03 4.00
CA TYR A 480 -7.75 -3.11 3.28
C TYR A 480 -8.68 -2.41 4.26
N VAL A 481 -9.08 -1.20 3.90
CA VAL A 481 -10.11 -0.38 4.57
C VAL A 481 -11.22 -0.13 3.55
N ALA A 482 -12.41 -0.62 3.83
CA ALA A 482 -13.57 -0.51 2.92
C ALA A 482 -14.74 0.23 3.56
N PRO A 483 -15.24 1.35 3.01
CA PRO A 483 -16.50 1.91 3.46
C PRO A 483 -17.70 1.11 2.96
N ASN A 484 -18.83 1.30 3.62
CA ASN A 484 -20.09 0.65 3.27
C ASN A 484 -20.60 1.04 1.88
N PRO A 485 -20.91 0.08 1.00
CA PRO A 485 -21.45 0.37 -0.33
C PRO A 485 -22.98 0.52 -0.41
N ALA A 486 -23.67 0.75 0.73
CA ALA A 486 -25.11 1.06 0.78
C ALA A 486 -25.41 2.57 0.89
N LYS A 487 -24.64 3.41 0.21
CA LYS A 487 -24.99 4.79 -0.09
C LYS A 487 -25.21 4.96 -1.58
#